data_AF-A0A1D6H3D2-F1
#
_entry.id   AF-A0A1D6H3D2-F1
#
_cell.length_a   1.000
_cell.length_b   1.000
_cell.length_c   1.000
_cell.angle_alpha   90.00
_cell.angle_beta   90.00
_cell.angle_gamma   90.00
#
_symmetry.space_group_name_H-M   'P 1'
#
loop_
_entity.id
_entity.type
_entity.pdbx_description
1 polymer ?
#
loop_
_entity_poly.entity_id
_entity_poly.type
_entity_poly.pdbx_seq_one_letter_code
_entity_poly.pdbx_strand_id
1 'polypeptide(L)'
;MAAVQAKTALERLASVQEQINKIAQERESSIRAEFASHLEGKEEEIRKLVAKIREAESEESVLTERLLVVESKTQGHNKETTGLRDEIKELTSKLEYLRDRAVSYEKQARMLEQEKNHLQEKFLSECKKYDEAEQRYKSAERDAKKAVELADAARTEAIAYQKEKDKAQQLSIEKVAVIERVQRQVDRLEQEKVNLLGEVQRMHNSESDAWSKVTLLESRVAEREKEMDDLLSRSNEQRSSTVRVLESLLATERAARAEANKRAEALSLQLQSAQGKLDILHQELTSIRLVETALDSKLRTTTYGKRLRDNEVRLYSIQDMDIDPPERSRKRTKSNTSPLKPVQTEDGGSVHMREDSVTVSTDVKDDNPDGYKKFTIAKLKEELTKHGFGTQLLELKNPNKKDILALYKKHVLCE
;
A
#
# COMPACT_ATOMS: atom_id res chain seq x y z
N MET A 1 -221.89 -11.21 94.62
CA MET A 1 -220.69 -12.01 94.27
C MET A 1 -220.36 -11.77 92.81
N ALA A 2 -219.28 -11.04 92.49
CA ALA A 2 -218.79 -10.82 91.12
C ALA A 2 -217.31 -10.39 91.10
N ALA A 3 -216.93 -9.44 91.96
CA ALA A 3 -215.57 -8.88 92.01
C ALA A 3 -214.45 -9.90 92.38
N VAL A 4 -214.79 -10.99 93.08
CA VAL A 4 -213.81 -12.00 93.55
C VAL A 4 -213.24 -12.85 92.40
N GLN A 5 -214.00 -13.04 91.31
CA GLN A 5 -213.56 -13.83 90.15
C GLN A 5 -212.67 -13.00 89.19
N ALA A 6 -212.84 -11.68 89.12
CA ALA A 6 -211.96 -10.81 88.32
C ALA A 6 -210.54 -10.76 88.88
N LYS A 7 -210.38 -10.74 90.21
CA LYS A 7 -209.07 -10.63 90.88
C LYS A 7 -208.21 -11.89 90.68
N THR A 8 -208.81 -13.08 90.78
CA THR A 8 -208.12 -14.36 90.59
C THR A 8 -207.74 -14.66 89.14
N ALA A 9 -208.42 -14.06 88.16
CA ALA A 9 -207.99 -14.09 86.76
C ALA A 9 -206.76 -13.20 86.51
N LEU A 10 -206.72 -12.01 87.12
CA LEU A 10 -205.62 -11.06 87.01
C LEU A 10 -204.32 -11.58 87.63
N GLU A 11 -204.41 -12.21 88.82
CA GLU A 11 -203.24 -12.81 89.51
C GLU A 11 -202.64 -13.98 88.70
N ARG A 12 -203.46 -14.77 87.98
CA ARG A 12 -202.97 -15.82 87.08
C ARG A 12 -202.35 -15.26 85.79
N LEU A 13 -202.88 -14.17 85.25
CA LEU A 13 -202.29 -13.54 84.06
C LEU A 13 -200.95 -12.90 84.41
N ALA A 14 -200.85 -12.28 85.60
CA ALA A 14 -199.61 -11.72 86.12
C ALA A 14 -198.52 -12.79 86.32
N SER A 15 -198.83 -13.94 86.93
CA SER A 15 -197.83 -14.99 87.14
C SER A 15 -197.38 -15.67 85.84
N VAL A 16 -198.26 -15.80 84.85
CA VAL A 16 -197.89 -16.26 83.49
C VAL A 16 -197.01 -15.23 82.79
N GLN A 17 -197.32 -13.93 82.88
CA GLN A 17 -196.46 -12.87 82.34
C GLN A 17 -195.09 -12.82 83.03
N GLU A 18 -195.04 -13.06 84.34
CA GLU A 18 -193.81 -13.11 85.12
C GLU A 18 -192.96 -14.33 84.75
N GLN A 19 -193.57 -15.50 84.50
CA GLN A 19 -192.90 -16.67 83.92
C GLN A 19 -192.38 -16.41 82.49
N ILE A 20 -193.16 -15.75 81.63
CA ILE A 20 -192.74 -15.39 80.27
C ILE A 20 -191.56 -14.42 80.31
N ASN A 21 -191.62 -13.39 81.16
CA ASN A 21 -190.52 -12.44 81.37
C ASN A 21 -189.27 -13.16 81.89
N LYS A 22 -189.41 -14.11 82.80
CA LYS A 22 -188.29 -14.90 83.33
C LYS A 22 -187.66 -15.78 82.26
N ILE A 23 -188.45 -16.50 81.46
CA ILE A 23 -187.94 -17.31 80.34
C ILE A 23 -187.28 -16.43 79.27
N ALA A 24 -187.83 -15.25 79.00
CA ALA A 24 -187.22 -14.27 78.10
C ALA A 24 -185.87 -13.76 78.65
N GLN A 25 -185.80 -13.44 79.94
CA GLN A 25 -184.59 -12.97 80.62
C GLN A 25 -183.51 -14.07 80.75
N GLU A 26 -183.91 -15.34 80.92
CA GLU A 26 -183.00 -16.50 80.90
C GLU A 26 -182.49 -16.81 79.49
N ARG A 27 -183.32 -16.67 78.45
CA ARG A 27 -182.84 -16.72 77.06
C ARG A 27 -181.90 -15.56 76.73
N GLU A 28 -182.27 -14.35 77.14
CA GLU A 28 -181.47 -13.16 76.89
C GLU A 28 -180.14 -13.22 77.64
N SER A 29 -180.11 -13.73 78.87
CA SER A 29 -178.86 -13.93 79.62
C SER A 29 -178.00 -15.06 79.02
N SER A 30 -178.60 -16.16 78.53
CA SER A 30 -177.88 -17.19 77.76
C SER A 30 -177.26 -16.62 76.50
N ILE A 31 -178.04 -15.89 75.70
CA ILE A 31 -177.57 -15.24 74.46
C ILE A 31 -176.47 -14.21 74.76
N ARG A 32 -176.63 -13.38 75.81
CA ARG A 32 -175.60 -12.43 76.25
C ARG A 32 -174.33 -13.15 76.74
N ALA A 33 -174.44 -14.29 77.41
CA ALA A 33 -173.30 -15.09 77.86
C ALA A 33 -172.59 -15.80 76.69
N GLU A 34 -173.34 -16.34 75.72
CA GLU A 34 -172.82 -16.91 74.48
C GLU A 34 -172.11 -15.85 73.63
N PHE A 35 -172.70 -14.66 73.47
CA PHE A 35 -172.05 -13.54 72.81
C PHE A 35 -170.80 -13.06 73.57
N ALA A 36 -170.85 -12.97 74.91
CA ALA A 36 -169.68 -12.60 75.70
C ALA A 36 -168.54 -13.62 75.56
N SER A 37 -168.84 -14.93 75.61
CA SER A 37 -167.85 -15.99 75.44
C SER A 37 -167.30 -16.04 74.02
N HIS A 38 -168.13 -15.85 72.99
CA HIS A 38 -167.67 -15.73 71.61
C HIS A 38 -166.81 -14.47 71.40
N LEU A 39 -167.18 -13.35 72.03
CA LEU A 39 -166.43 -12.09 71.97
C LEU A 39 -165.09 -12.22 72.68
N GLU A 40 -165.03 -12.84 73.86
CA GLU A 40 -163.78 -13.18 74.57
C GLU A 40 -162.90 -14.14 73.74
N GLY A 41 -163.51 -15.13 73.08
CA GLY A 41 -162.80 -16.01 72.12
C GLY A 41 -162.21 -15.24 70.94
N LYS A 42 -162.93 -14.24 70.41
CA LYS A 42 -162.44 -13.35 69.34
C LYS A 42 -161.39 -12.36 69.83
N GLU A 43 -161.53 -11.82 71.04
CA GLU A 43 -160.49 -11.01 71.68
C GLU A 43 -159.21 -11.83 71.92
N GLU A 44 -159.32 -13.11 72.27
CA GLU A 44 -158.18 -14.01 72.44
C GLU A 44 -157.52 -14.38 71.09
N GLU A 45 -158.30 -14.60 70.03
CA GLU A 45 -157.77 -14.71 68.66
C GLU A 45 -157.04 -13.43 68.25
N ILE A 46 -157.62 -12.25 68.53
CA ILE A 46 -157.00 -10.94 68.27
C ILE A 46 -155.70 -10.78 69.08
N ARG A 47 -155.68 -11.13 70.38
CA ARG A 47 -154.47 -11.10 71.21
C ARG A 47 -153.36 -11.98 70.62
N LYS A 48 -153.70 -13.20 70.16
CA LYS A 48 -152.75 -14.12 69.50
C LYS A 48 -152.24 -13.60 68.16
N LEU A 49 -153.10 -12.98 67.35
CA LEU A 49 -152.70 -12.36 66.08
C LEU A 49 -151.80 -11.14 66.31
N VAL A 50 -152.14 -10.27 67.25
CA VAL A 50 -151.32 -9.11 67.64
C VAL A 50 -149.96 -9.54 68.20
N ALA A 51 -149.90 -10.63 68.99
CA ALA A 51 -148.64 -11.18 69.46
C ALA A 51 -147.75 -11.67 68.31
N LYS A 52 -148.31 -12.42 67.35
CA LYS A 52 -147.59 -12.88 66.15
C LYS A 52 -147.14 -11.74 65.23
N ILE A 53 -147.95 -10.68 65.10
CA ILE A 53 -147.57 -9.48 64.35
C ILE A 53 -146.36 -8.82 65.01
N ARG A 54 -146.37 -8.61 66.33
CA ARG A 54 -145.23 -8.04 67.06
C ARG A 54 -143.97 -8.90 66.99
N GLU A 55 -144.13 -10.22 67.02
CA GLU A 55 -143.04 -11.18 66.84
C GLU A 55 -142.43 -11.01 65.44
N ALA A 56 -143.24 -11.04 64.38
CA ALA A 56 -142.80 -10.83 63.00
C ALA A 56 -142.19 -9.42 62.76
N GLU A 57 -142.77 -8.36 63.33
CA GLU A 57 -142.20 -6.99 63.29
C GLU A 57 -140.82 -6.94 63.97
N SER A 58 -140.63 -7.66 65.08
CA SER A 58 -139.34 -7.75 65.76
C SER A 58 -138.30 -8.55 64.96
N GLU A 59 -138.72 -9.64 64.31
CA GLU A 59 -137.88 -10.43 63.40
C GLU A 59 -137.49 -9.61 62.15
N GLU A 60 -138.44 -8.87 61.57
CA GLU A 60 -138.18 -7.96 60.45
C GLU A 60 -137.14 -6.91 60.83
N SER A 61 -137.29 -6.25 61.98
CA SER A 61 -136.31 -5.26 62.48
C SER A 61 -134.90 -5.85 62.58
N VAL A 62 -134.76 -7.05 63.18
CA VAL A 62 -133.47 -7.75 63.33
C VAL A 62 -132.89 -8.15 61.96
N LEU A 63 -133.72 -8.59 61.03
CA LEU A 63 -133.29 -8.93 59.67
C LEU A 63 -132.84 -7.69 58.89
N THR A 64 -133.54 -6.56 59.01
CA THR A 64 -133.18 -5.28 58.38
C THR A 64 -131.86 -4.73 58.93
N GLU A 65 -131.67 -4.73 60.25
CA GLU A 65 -130.40 -4.36 60.87
C GLU A 65 -129.24 -5.25 60.38
N ARG A 66 -129.46 -6.56 60.35
CA ARG A 66 -128.45 -7.52 59.87
C ARG A 66 -128.13 -7.33 58.39
N LEU A 67 -129.13 -7.00 57.58
CA LEU A 67 -128.96 -6.70 56.15
C LEU A 67 -128.12 -5.42 55.95
N LEU A 68 -128.41 -4.33 56.68
CA LEU A 68 -127.61 -3.10 56.66
C LEU A 68 -126.14 -3.35 57.09
N VAL A 69 -125.90 -4.21 58.08
CA VAL A 69 -124.55 -4.61 58.50
C VAL A 69 -123.83 -5.43 57.42
N VAL A 70 -124.54 -6.25 56.65
CA VAL A 70 -123.95 -6.99 55.51
C VAL A 70 -123.69 -6.05 54.34
N GLU A 71 -124.65 -5.20 53.96
CA GLU A 71 -124.49 -4.22 52.87
C GLU A 71 -123.31 -3.28 53.08
N SER A 72 -123.17 -2.73 54.30
CA SER A 72 -122.03 -1.86 54.64
C SER A 72 -120.68 -2.60 54.58
N LYS A 73 -120.61 -3.88 54.98
CA LYS A 73 -119.42 -4.72 54.81
C LYS A 73 -119.14 -5.01 53.33
N THR A 74 -120.14 -5.38 52.54
CA THR A 74 -120.00 -5.60 51.09
C THR A 74 -119.58 -4.32 50.37
N GLN A 75 -120.07 -3.15 50.78
CA GLN A 75 -119.63 -1.86 50.26
C GLN A 75 -118.17 -1.55 50.64
N GLY A 76 -117.75 -1.90 51.87
CA GLY A 76 -116.34 -1.84 52.30
C GLY A 76 -115.44 -2.70 51.43
N HIS A 77 -115.75 -3.99 51.31
CA HIS A 77 -114.98 -4.93 50.46
C HIS A 77 -114.99 -4.55 48.98
N ASN A 78 -116.06 -3.95 48.46
CA ASN A 78 -116.08 -3.40 47.10
C ASN A 78 -115.06 -2.25 46.94
N LYS A 79 -114.98 -1.32 47.90
CA LYS A 79 -113.99 -0.22 47.90
C LYS A 79 -112.55 -0.75 47.97
N GLU A 80 -112.29 -1.71 48.86
CA GLU A 80 -110.99 -2.40 48.98
C GLU A 80 -110.62 -3.11 47.66
N THR A 81 -111.58 -3.85 47.08
CA THR A 81 -111.39 -4.55 45.80
C THR A 81 -111.12 -3.58 44.64
N THR A 82 -111.73 -2.40 44.62
CA THR A 82 -111.38 -1.36 43.63
C THR A 82 -110.00 -0.77 43.86
N GLY A 83 -109.61 -0.49 45.10
CA GLY A 83 -108.27 0.02 45.44
C GLY A 83 -107.17 -0.96 45.03
N LEU A 84 -107.30 -2.24 45.41
CA LEU A 84 -106.36 -3.29 45.00
C LEU A 84 -106.31 -3.46 43.47
N ARG A 85 -107.44 -3.30 42.77
CA ARG A 85 -107.49 -3.40 41.30
C ARG A 85 -106.74 -2.24 40.64
N ASP A 86 -106.76 -1.04 41.22
CA ASP A 86 -106.03 0.11 40.69
C ASP A 86 -104.53 0.04 41.03
N GLU A 87 -104.17 -0.45 42.23
CA GLU A 87 -102.78 -0.76 42.58
C GLU A 87 -102.18 -1.84 41.66
N ILE A 88 -102.94 -2.90 41.34
CA ILE A 88 -102.52 -3.92 40.36
C ILE A 88 -102.24 -3.28 38.99
N LYS A 89 -103.09 -2.37 38.49
CA LYS A 89 -102.84 -1.67 37.21
C LYS A 89 -101.55 -0.85 37.28
N GLU A 90 -101.34 -0.09 38.35
CA GLU A 90 -100.15 0.74 38.51
C GLU A 90 -98.87 -0.12 38.56
N LEU A 91 -98.89 -1.23 39.30
CA LEU A 91 -97.80 -2.20 39.36
C LEU A 91 -97.55 -2.88 38.00
N THR A 92 -98.60 -3.25 37.26
CA THR A 92 -98.48 -3.79 35.90
C THR A 92 -97.81 -2.76 34.97
N SER A 93 -98.25 -1.50 34.97
CA SER A 93 -97.64 -0.45 34.14
C SER A 93 -96.17 -0.18 34.51
N LYS A 94 -95.82 -0.22 35.81
CA LYS A 94 -94.42 -0.13 36.26
C LYS A 94 -93.58 -1.32 35.80
N LEU A 95 -94.11 -2.53 35.86
CA LEU A 95 -93.43 -3.74 35.38
C LEU A 95 -93.21 -3.71 33.86
N GLU A 96 -94.18 -3.26 33.07
CA GLU A 96 -94.04 -3.10 31.61
C GLU A 96 -92.96 -2.06 31.27
N TYR A 97 -92.97 -0.89 31.92
CA TYR A 97 -91.92 0.12 31.75
C TYR A 97 -90.52 -0.41 32.09
N LEU A 98 -90.38 -1.15 33.21
CA LEU A 98 -89.10 -1.74 33.61
C LEU A 98 -88.65 -2.85 32.65
N ARG A 99 -89.56 -3.68 32.15
CA ARG A 99 -89.30 -4.70 31.12
C ARG A 99 -88.76 -4.04 29.85
N ASP A 100 -89.43 -3.03 29.33
CA ASP A 100 -89.05 -2.38 28.07
C ASP A 100 -87.70 -1.67 28.20
N ARG A 101 -87.43 -1.07 29.38
CA ARG A 101 -86.12 -0.49 29.71
C ARG A 101 -85.02 -1.56 29.83
N ALA A 102 -85.31 -2.72 30.41
CA ALA A 102 -84.36 -3.84 30.48
C ALA A 102 -84.01 -4.38 29.08
N VAL A 103 -85.01 -4.59 28.22
CA VAL A 103 -84.80 -5.01 26.81
C VAL A 103 -83.98 -3.97 26.03
N SER A 104 -84.20 -2.68 26.27
CA SER A 104 -83.41 -1.60 25.68
C SER A 104 -81.93 -1.66 26.10
N TYR A 105 -81.66 -1.84 27.40
CA TYR A 105 -80.29 -2.01 27.90
C TYR A 105 -79.62 -3.31 27.41
N GLU A 106 -80.37 -4.40 27.29
CA GLU A 106 -79.85 -5.66 26.74
C GLU A 106 -79.45 -5.50 25.25
N LYS A 107 -80.26 -4.78 24.46
CA LYS A 107 -79.91 -4.41 23.09
C LYS A 107 -78.66 -3.53 23.04
N GLN A 108 -78.51 -2.56 23.95
CA GLN A 108 -77.33 -1.71 24.04
C GLN A 108 -76.07 -2.52 24.41
N ALA A 109 -76.17 -3.43 25.38
CA ALA A 109 -75.07 -4.32 25.75
C ALA A 109 -74.63 -5.21 24.57
N ARG A 110 -75.58 -5.78 23.82
CA ARG A 110 -75.28 -6.57 22.61
C ARG A 110 -74.55 -5.76 21.53
N MET A 111 -74.89 -4.48 21.33
CA MET A 111 -74.16 -3.61 20.39
C MET A 111 -72.73 -3.32 20.87
N LEU A 112 -72.55 -2.96 22.14
CA LEU A 112 -71.23 -2.70 22.73
C LEU A 112 -70.31 -3.92 22.70
N GLU A 113 -70.85 -5.13 22.88
CA GLU A 113 -70.07 -6.37 22.79
C GLU A 113 -69.63 -6.69 21.35
N GLN A 114 -70.47 -6.41 20.35
CA GLN A 114 -70.09 -6.50 18.94
C GLN A 114 -69.00 -5.48 18.57
N GLU A 115 -69.13 -4.23 19.04
CA GLU A 115 -68.10 -3.19 18.84
C GLU A 115 -66.77 -3.56 19.50
N LYS A 116 -66.79 -4.06 20.74
CA LYS A 116 -65.61 -4.58 21.45
C LYS A 116 -64.91 -5.67 20.63
N ASN A 117 -65.66 -6.67 20.17
CA ASN A 117 -65.09 -7.80 19.41
C ASN A 117 -64.47 -7.31 18.09
N HIS A 118 -65.17 -6.42 17.36
CA HIS A 118 -64.67 -5.82 16.12
C HIS A 118 -63.39 -4.98 16.34
N LEU A 119 -63.31 -4.22 17.43
CA LEU A 119 -62.11 -3.46 17.81
C LEU A 119 -60.96 -4.39 18.22
N GLN A 120 -61.23 -5.48 18.92
CA GLN A 120 -60.24 -6.48 19.30
C GLN A 120 -59.67 -7.22 18.08
N GLU A 121 -60.52 -7.62 17.12
CA GLU A 121 -60.08 -8.22 15.85
C GLU A 121 -59.24 -7.24 15.02
N LYS A 122 -59.66 -5.97 14.93
CA LYS A 122 -58.89 -4.90 14.29
C LYS A 122 -57.51 -4.76 14.91
N PHE A 123 -57.43 -4.62 16.24
CA PHE A 123 -56.18 -4.49 16.98
C PHE A 123 -55.24 -5.68 16.71
N LEU A 124 -55.73 -6.92 16.80
CA LEU A 124 -54.95 -8.12 16.48
C LEU A 124 -54.49 -8.17 15.02
N SER A 125 -55.31 -7.68 14.08
CA SER A 125 -54.93 -7.57 12.66
C SER A 125 -53.86 -6.51 12.43
N GLU A 126 -53.83 -5.46 13.25
CA GLU A 126 -52.86 -4.38 13.16
C GLU A 126 -51.51 -4.78 13.79
N CYS A 127 -51.52 -5.46 14.94
CA CYS A 127 -50.32 -6.07 15.53
C CYS A 127 -49.59 -6.96 14.52
N LYS A 128 -50.30 -7.86 13.83
CA LYS A 128 -49.71 -8.72 12.78
C LYS A 128 -49.04 -7.91 11.66
N LYS A 129 -49.64 -6.79 11.23
CA LYS A 129 -49.06 -5.92 10.21
C LYS A 129 -47.80 -5.20 10.72
N TYR A 130 -47.77 -4.81 11.99
CA TYR A 130 -46.56 -4.26 12.61
C TYR A 130 -45.45 -5.31 12.72
N ASP A 131 -45.76 -6.56 13.13
CA ASP A 131 -44.79 -7.65 13.18
C ASP A 131 -44.19 -7.95 11.80
N GLU A 132 -45.03 -8.01 10.75
CA GLU A 132 -44.57 -8.15 9.36
C GLU A 132 -43.69 -6.97 8.90
N ALA A 133 -44.07 -5.74 9.26
CA ALA A 133 -43.30 -4.54 8.92
C ALA A 133 -41.94 -4.51 9.64
N GLU A 134 -41.89 -4.91 10.91
CA GLU A 134 -40.66 -5.01 11.69
C GLU A 134 -39.73 -6.10 11.13
N GLN A 135 -40.28 -7.25 10.69
CA GLN A 135 -39.51 -8.28 10.01
C GLN A 135 -38.93 -7.80 8.68
N ARG A 136 -39.73 -7.09 7.86
CA ARG A 136 -39.27 -6.47 6.59
C ARG A 136 -38.18 -5.42 6.83
N TYR A 137 -38.33 -4.60 7.88
CA TYR A 137 -37.30 -3.64 8.29
C TYR A 137 -36.02 -4.37 8.69
N LYS A 138 -36.10 -5.39 9.55
CA LYS A 138 -34.94 -6.19 9.98
C LYS A 138 -34.25 -6.91 8.82
N SER A 139 -34.97 -7.37 7.79
CA SER A 139 -34.32 -7.91 6.56
C SER A 139 -33.61 -6.82 5.78
N ALA A 140 -34.28 -5.69 5.52
CA ALA A 140 -33.69 -4.56 4.80
C ALA A 140 -32.45 -3.99 5.50
N GLU A 141 -32.46 -3.93 6.84
CA GLU A 141 -31.31 -3.50 7.64
C GLU A 141 -30.10 -4.44 7.49
N ARG A 142 -30.33 -5.77 7.50
CA ARG A 142 -29.26 -6.76 7.28
C ARG A 142 -28.70 -6.67 5.87
N ASP A 143 -29.54 -6.48 4.87
CA ASP A 143 -29.11 -6.41 3.47
C ASP A 143 -28.40 -5.08 3.17
N ALA A 144 -28.84 -3.97 3.78
CA ALA A 144 -28.11 -2.71 3.78
C ALA A 144 -26.73 -2.82 4.44
N LYS A 145 -26.61 -3.52 5.57
CA LYS A 145 -25.31 -3.79 6.24
C LYS A 145 -24.36 -4.56 5.32
N LYS A 146 -24.81 -5.68 4.72
CA LYS A 146 -24.02 -6.45 3.74
C LYS A 146 -23.59 -5.58 2.54
N ALA A 147 -24.48 -4.72 2.03
CA ALA A 147 -24.17 -3.85 0.90
C ALA A 147 -23.08 -2.81 1.25
N VAL A 148 -23.09 -2.27 2.48
CA VAL A 148 -22.03 -1.39 2.99
C VAL A 148 -20.71 -2.15 3.15
N GLU A 149 -20.73 -3.34 3.78
CA GLU A 149 -19.55 -4.19 3.96
C GLU A 149 -18.89 -4.56 2.62
N LEU A 150 -19.69 -4.91 1.60
CA LEU A 150 -19.20 -5.19 0.25
C LEU A 150 -18.64 -3.93 -0.45
N ALA A 151 -19.25 -2.77 -0.26
CA ALA A 151 -18.74 -1.51 -0.80
C ALA A 151 -17.41 -1.10 -0.13
N ASP A 152 -17.24 -1.35 1.17
CA ASP A 152 -15.99 -1.10 1.90
C ASP A 152 -14.89 -2.08 1.51
N ALA A 153 -15.21 -3.36 1.32
CA ALA A 153 -14.29 -4.35 0.77
C ALA A 153 -13.80 -3.92 -0.63
N ALA A 154 -14.72 -3.60 -1.55
CA ALA A 154 -14.37 -3.14 -2.90
C ALA A 154 -13.53 -1.84 -2.89
N ARG A 155 -13.80 -0.90 -1.97
CA ARG A 155 -13.01 0.33 -1.79
C ARG A 155 -11.59 0.03 -1.31
N THR A 156 -11.43 -0.86 -0.33
CA THR A 156 -10.10 -1.22 0.20
C THR A 156 -9.27 -2.02 -0.81
N GLU A 157 -9.90 -2.92 -1.57
CA GLU A 157 -9.26 -3.65 -2.68
C GLU A 157 -8.82 -2.71 -3.81
N ALA A 158 -9.67 -1.76 -4.23
CA ALA A 158 -9.31 -0.77 -5.25
C ALA A 158 -8.12 0.11 -4.82
N ILE A 159 -8.05 0.49 -3.54
CA ILE A 159 -6.91 1.23 -2.97
C ILE A 159 -5.64 0.35 -2.94
N ALA A 160 -5.76 -0.94 -2.65
CA ALA A 160 -4.64 -1.87 -2.67
C ALA A 160 -4.09 -2.05 -4.10
N TYR A 161 -4.97 -2.32 -5.07
CA TYR A 161 -4.62 -2.44 -6.48
C TYR A 161 -3.92 -1.18 -7.02
N GLN A 162 -4.43 0.01 -6.69
CA GLN A 162 -3.81 1.26 -7.11
C GLN A 162 -2.39 1.43 -6.50
N LYS A 163 -2.21 1.10 -5.22
CA LYS A 163 -0.87 1.11 -4.59
C LYS A 163 0.09 0.10 -5.20
N GLU A 164 -0.38 -1.07 -5.62
CA GLU A 164 0.46 -2.06 -6.32
C GLU A 164 0.85 -1.61 -7.72
N LYS A 165 -0.09 -1.02 -8.46
CA LYS A 165 0.16 -0.39 -9.76
C LYS A 165 1.21 0.72 -9.65
N ASP A 166 1.09 1.61 -8.67
CA ASP A 166 2.03 2.72 -8.46
C ASP A 166 3.44 2.20 -8.10
N LYS A 167 3.55 1.18 -7.24
CA LYS A 167 4.82 0.49 -6.95
C LYS A 167 5.41 -0.18 -8.18
N ALA A 168 4.60 -0.84 -9.01
CA ALA A 168 5.06 -1.49 -10.24
C ALA A 168 5.57 -0.47 -11.26
N GLN A 169 4.92 0.69 -11.37
CA GLN A 169 5.38 1.82 -12.18
C GLN A 169 6.70 2.40 -11.65
N GLN A 170 6.81 2.64 -10.34
CA GLN A 170 8.04 3.12 -9.70
C GLN A 170 9.22 2.16 -9.96
N LEU A 171 9.02 0.86 -9.77
CA LEU A 171 10.03 -0.17 -10.02
C LEU A 171 10.39 -0.29 -11.51
N SER A 172 9.45 -0.02 -12.42
CA SER A 172 9.73 0.07 -13.87
C SER A 172 10.63 1.27 -14.20
N ILE A 173 10.35 2.44 -13.63
CA ILE A 173 11.18 3.65 -13.79
C ILE A 173 12.59 3.43 -13.22
N GLU A 174 12.71 2.81 -12.05
CA GLU A 174 14.00 2.46 -11.45
C GLU A 174 14.80 1.51 -12.35
N LYS A 175 14.16 0.48 -12.90
CA LYS A 175 14.80 -0.44 -13.87
C LYS A 175 15.30 0.29 -15.12
N VAL A 176 14.51 1.21 -15.69
CA VAL A 176 14.94 2.02 -16.84
C VAL A 176 16.15 2.88 -16.45
N ALA A 177 16.13 3.55 -15.30
CA ALA A 177 17.26 4.35 -14.81
C ALA A 177 18.52 3.53 -14.50
N VAL A 178 18.41 2.24 -14.18
CA VAL A 178 19.55 1.31 -14.11
C VAL A 178 20.05 0.97 -15.51
N ILE A 179 19.15 0.59 -16.43
CA ILE A 179 19.50 0.24 -17.82
C ILE A 179 20.23 1.40 -18.50
N GLU A 180 19.74 2.63 -18.40
CA GLU A 180 20.41 3.78 -19.00
C GLU A 180 21.79 4.08 -18.37
N ARG A 181 21.99 3.79 -17.07
CA ARG A 181 23.32 3.96 -16.44
C ARG A 181 24.32 2.93 -16.95
N VAL A 182 23.87 1.69 -17.13
CA VAL A 182 24.67 0.61 -17.71
C VAL A 182 24.95 0.89 -19.19
N GLN A 183 23.96 1.34 -19.97
CA GLN A 183 24.14 1.69 -21.38
C GLN A 183 25.20 2.77 -21.55
N ARG A 184 25.11 3.88 -20.80
CA ARG A 184 26.15 4.94 -20.81
C ARG A 184 27.54 4.42 -20.42
N GLN A 185 27.65 3.33 -19.66
CA GLN A 185 28.93 2.69 -19.35
C GLN A 185 29.42 1.80 -20.50
N VAL A 186 28.53 1.06 -21.17
CA VAL A 186 28.84 0.30 -22.39
C VAL A 186 29.32 1.26 -23.47
N ASP A 187 28.60 2.35 -23.75
CA ASP A 187 28.95 3.35 -24.77
C ASP A 187 30.37 3.93 -24.54
N ARG A 188 30.74 4.17 -23.27
CA ARG A 188 32.10 4.63 -22.91
C ARG A 188 33.16 3.56 -23.19
N LEU A 189 32.93 2.31 -22.78
CA LEU A 189 33.84 1.19 -23.01
C LEU A 189 33.99 0.87 -24.50
N GLU A 190 32.93 1.03 -25.29
CA GLU A 190 32.98 0.91 -26.75
C GLU A 190 33.84 2.01 -27.39
N GLN A 191 33.71 3.26 -26.94
CA GLN A 191 34.58 4.35 -27.39
C GLN A 191 36.05 4.13 -27.01
N GLU A 192 36.33 3.67 -25.78
CA GLU A 192 37.68 3.30 -25.34
C GLU A 192 38.27 2.17 -26.19
N LYS A 193 37.48 1.13 -26.48
CA LYS A 193 37.87 0.04 -27.40
C LYS A 193 38.21 0.56 -28.79
N VAL A 194 37.41 1.47 -29.36
CA VAL A 194 37.69 2.08 -30.68
C VAL A 194 38.99 2.89 -30.64
N ASN A 195 39.23 3.66 -29.59
CA ASN A 195 40.46 4.44 -29.42
C ASN A 195 41.69 3.52 -29.35
N LEU A 196 41.64 2.46 -28.54
CA LEU A 196 42.71 1.47 -28.40
C LEU A 196 42.97 0.69 -29.70
N LEU A 197 41.93 0.30 -30.45
CA LEU A 197 42.10 -0.30 -31.78
C LEU A 197 42.79 0.67 -32.75
N GLY A 198 42.46 1.97 -32.68
CA GLY A 198 43.16 3.01 -33.44
C GLY A 198 44.63 3.17 -33.04
N GLU A 199 44.97 3.00 -31.76
CA GLU A 199 46.36 2.99 -31.28
C GLU A 199 47.12 1.76 -31.78
N VAL A 200 46.54 0.56 -31.66
CA VAL A 200 47.12 -0.68 -32.19
C VAL A 200 47.39 -0.57 -33.68
N GLN A 201 46.46 -0.03 -34.48
CA GLN A 201 46.68 0.16 -35.91
C GLN A 201 47.80 1.17 -36.21
N ARG A 202 47.90 2.27 -35.44
CA ARG A 202 49.01 3.22 -35.57
C ARG A 202 50.36 2.58 -35.24
N MET A 203 50.41 1.76 -34.18
CA MET A 203 51.61 1.02 -33.80
C MET A 203 52.01 0.03 -34.90
N HIS A 204 51.07 -0.79 -35.40
CA HIS A 204 51.32 -1.74 -36.49
C HIS A 204 51.82 -1.05 -37.78
N ASN A 205 51.24 0.10 -38.15
CA ASN A 205 51.72 0.88 -39.29
C ASN A 205 53.17 1.36 -39.05
N SER A 206 53.46 1.92 -37.86
CA SER A 206 54.82 2.38 -37.52
C SER A 206 55.84 1.23 -37.44
N GLU A 207 55.41 0.04 -37.03
CA GLU A 207 56.22 -1.18 -37.07
C GLU A 207 56.50 -1.58 -38.51
N SER A 208 55.48 -1.64 -39.38
CA SER A 208 55.64 -1.95 -40.81
C SER A 208 56.57 -0.96 -41.53
N ASP A 209 56.48 0.34 -41.22
CA ASP A 209 57.38 1.37 -41.74
C ASP A 209 58.82 1.18 -41.24
N ALA A 210 58.98 0.84 -39.95
CA ALA A 210 60.29 0.56 -39.34
C ALA A 210 60.94 -0.69 -39.94
N TRP A 211 60.20 -1.79 -40.10
CA TRP A 211 60.64 -3.01 -40.78
C TRP A 211 61.09 -2.71 -42.21
N SER A 212 60.26 -2.01 -42.99
CA SER A 212 60.59 -1.63 -44.37
C SER A 212 61.89 -0.80 -44.45
N LYS A 213 62.11 0.08 -43.48
CA LYS A 213 63.34 0.88 -43.36
C LYS A 213 64.55 0.03 -42.94
N VAL A 214 64.37 -0.95 -42.05
CA VAL A 214 65.42 -1.90 -41.65
C VAL A 214 65.86 -2.72 -42.86
N THR A 215 64.93 -3.34 -43.60
CA THR A 215 65.24 -4.13 -44.80
C THR A 215 65.98 -3.31 -45.87
N LEU A 216 65.64 -2.04 -46.06
CA LEU A 216 66.37 -1.13 -46.96
C LEU A 216 67.80 -0.83 -46.48
N LEU A 217 68.00 -0.69 -45.16
CA LEU A 217 69.33 -0.48 -44.59
C LEU A 217 70.18 -1.75 -44.66
N GLU A 218 69.59 -2.91 -44.40
CA GLU A 218 70.23 -4.22 -44.54
C GLU A 218 70.69 -4.47 -45.98
N SER A 219 69.85 -4.19 -46.99
CA SER A 219 70.25 -4.34 -48.40
C SER A 219 71.41 -3.43 -48.76
N ARG A 220 71.41 -2.19 -48.27
CA ARG A 220 72.51 -1.22 -48.48
C ARG A 220 73.79 -1.61 -47.73
N VAL A 221 73.69 -2.25 -46.57
CA VAL A 221 74.84 -2.81 -45.85
C VAL A 221 75.41 -4.00 -46.63
N ALA A 222 74.58 -4.92 -47.13
CA ALA A 222 75.04 -6.03 -47.97
C ALA A 222 75.69 -5.55 -49.29
N GLU A 223 75.16 -4.49 -49.91
CA GLU A 223 75.83 -3.82 -51.05
C GLU A 223 77.21 -3.26 -50.67
N ARG A 224 77.31 -2.59 -49.52
CA ARG A 224 78.59 -2.04 -48.99
C ARG A 224 79.61 -3.13 -48.66
N GLU A 225 79.16 -4.23 -48.05
CA GLU A 225 80.00 -5.38 -47.74
C GLU A 225 80.53 -6.01 -49.02
N LYS A 226 79.67 -6.22 -50.03
CA LYS A 226 80.09 -6.68 -51.35
C LYS A 226 81.06 -5.72 -52.05
N GLU A 227 80.80 -4.41 -52.01
CA GLU A 227 81.73 -3.39 -52.55
C GLU A 227 83.12 -3.48 -51.87
N MET A 228 83.17 -3.72 -50.55
CA MET A 228 84.41 -3.92 -49.81
C MET A 228 85.10 -5.23 -50.17
N ASP A 229 84.37 -6.34 -50.29
CA ASP A 229 84.92 -7.64 -50.68
C ASP A 229 85.47 -7.62 -52.11
N ASP A 230 84.80 -6.96 -53.05
CA ASP A 230 85.30 -6.74 -54.42
C ASP A 230 86.59 -5.90 -54.42
N LEU A 231 86.67 -4.85 -53.59
CA LEU A 231 87.87 -4.02 -53.44
C LEU A 231 89.03 -4.78 -52.78
N LEU A 232 88.75 -5.57 -51.74
CA LEU A 232 89.75 -6.42 -51.07
C LEU A 232 90.26 -7.52 -52.01
N SER A 233 89.38 -8.13 -52.80
CA SER A 233 89.73 -9.12 -53.81
C SER A 233 90.65 -8.53 -54.87
N ARG A 234 90.29 -7.40 -55.48
CA ARG A 234 91.13 -6.67 -56.44
C ARG A 234 92.48 -6.25 -55.84
N SER A 235 92.49 -5.79 -54.58
CA SER A 235 93.72 -5.44 -53.86
C SER A 235 94.62 -6.66 -53.65
N ASN A 236 94.05 -7.80 -53.27
CA ASN A 236 94.79 -9.06 -53.12
C ASN A 236 95.29 -9.61 -54.47
N GLU A 237 94.52 -9.49 -55.55
CA GLU A 237 94.96 -9.81 -56.91
C GLU A 237 96.13 -8.91 -57.36
N GLN A 238 96.05 -7.61 -57.13
CA GLN A 238 97.14 -6.66 -57.41
C GLN A 238 98.39 -6.98 -56.57
N ARG A 239 98.24 -7.29 -55.28
CA ARG A 239 99.35 -7.69 -54.41
C ARG A 239 99.96 -9.02 -54.87
N SER A 240 99.14 -10.01 -55.23
CA SER A 240 99.58 -11.31 -55.78
C SER A 240 100.33 -11.13 -57.10
N SER A 241 99.82 -10.31 -58.01
CA SER A 241 100.48 -9.94 -59.27
C SER A 241 101.84 -9.27 -59.02
N THR A 242 101.89 -8.31 -58.08
CA THR A 242 103.13 -7.61 -57.70
C THR A 242 104.15 -8.58 -57.08
N VAL A 243 103.71 -9.47 -56.18
CA VAL A 243 104.55 -10.53 -55.60
C VAL A 243 105.10 -11.44 -56.70
N ARG A 244 104.25 -11.90 -57.63
CA ARG A 244 104.68 -12.75 -58.76
C ARG A 244 105.69 -12.06 -59.68
N VAL A 245 105.54 -10.75 -59.91
CA VAL A 245 106.54 -9.94 -60.63
C VAL A 245 107.87 -9.87 -59.85
N LEU A 246 107.82 -9.58 -58.54
CA LEU A 246 109.01 -9.55 -57.68
C LEU A 246 109.71 -10.92 -57.59
N GLU A 247 108.96 -12.01 -57.53
CA GLU A 247 109.49 -13.38 -57.59
C GLU A 247 110.18 -13.66 -58.92
N SER A 248 109.59 -13.21 -60.04
CA SER A 248 110.21 -13.37 -61.36
C SER A 248 111.51 -12.56 -61.48
N LEU A 249 111.53 -11.32 -60.97
CA LEU A 249 112.73 -10.49 -60.92
C LEU A 249 113.80 -11.13 -60.04
N LEU A 250 113.44 -11.62 -58.85
CA LEU A 250 114.34 -12.33 -57.94
C LEU A 250 114.88 -13.63 -58.56
N ALA A 251 114.09 -14.34 -59.35
CA ALA A 251 114.55 -15.51 -60.12
C ALA A 251 115.56 -15.10 -61.21
N THR A 252 115.31 -14.01 -61.95
CA THR A 252 116.28 -13.48 -62.92
C THR A 252 117.56 -12.96 -62.27
N GLU A 253 117.47 -12.33 -61.10
CA GLU A 253 118.62 -11.83 -60.33
C GLU A 253 119.48 -12.98 -59.80
N ARG A 254 118.85 -14.04 -59.29
CA ARG A 254 119.53 -15.29 -58.91
C ARG A 254 120.16 -16.00 -60.11
N ALA A 255 119.49 -16.03 -61.26
CA ALA A 255 120.03 -16.61 -62.48
C ALA A 255 121.25 -15.82 -62.99
N ALA A 256 121.17 -14.49 -63.01
CA ALA A 256 122.29 -13.60 -63.34
C ALA A 256 123.45 -13.73 -62.35
N ARG A 257 123.18 -13.86 -61.04
CA ARG A 257 124.19 -14.18 -60.02
C ARG A 257 124.84 -15.54 -60.24
N ALA A 258 124.06 -16.58 -60.56
CA ALA A 258 124.60 -17.91 -60.86
C ALA A 258 125.49 -17.89 -62.12
N GLU A 259 125.12 -17.11 -63.13
CA GLU A 259 125.94 -16.90 -64.33
C GLU A 259 127.21 -16.09 -64.02
N ALA A 260 127.12 -15.05 -63.19
CA ALA A 260 128.27 -14.28 -62.72
C ALA A 260 129.23 -15.13 -61.87
N ASN A 261 128.72 -16.00 -61.00
CA ASN A 261 129.52 -16.96 -60.25
C ASN A 261 130.20 -17.97 -61.19
N LYS A 262 129.50 -18.53 -62.18
CA LYS A 262 130.14 -19.38 -63.20
C LYS A 262 131.25 -18.67 -63.97
N ARG A 263 131.08 -17.37 -64.29
CA ARG A 263 132.15 -16.54 -64.89
C ARG A 263 133.32 -16.36 -63.91
N ALA A 264 133.05 -16.09 -62.64
CA ALA A 264 134.07 -15.93 -61.60
C ALA A 264 134.82 -17.23 -61.31
N GLU A 265 134.15 -18.38 -61.30
CA GLU A 265 134.76 -19.72 -61.20
C GLU A 265 135.64 -20.00 -62.42
N ALA A 266 135.16 -19.73 -63.64
CA ALA A 266 135.96 -19.88 -64.86
C ALA A 266 137.22 -18.99 -64.85
N LEU A 267 137.09 -17.74 -64.41
CA LEU A 267 138.23 -16.82 -64.21
C LEU A 267 139.15 -17.30 -63.08
N SER A 268 138.62 -17.87 -62.00
CA SER A 268 139.42 -18.42 -60.90
C SER A 268 140.23 -19.64 -61.33
N LEU A 269 139.65 -20.52 -62.14
CA LEU A 269 140.36 -21.64 -62.77
C LEU A 269 141.45 -21.17 -63.74
N GLN A 270 141.18 -20.13 -64.54
CA GLN A 270 142.20 -19.49 -65.39
C GLN A 270 143.32 -18.86 -64.55
N LEU A 271 142.99 -18.17 -63.45
CA LEU A 271 143.95 -17.53 -62.57
C LEU A 271 144.80 -18.57 -61.83
N GLN A 272 144.20 -19.65 -61.32
CA GLN A 272 144.93 -20.77 -60.71
C GLN A 272 145.85 -21.48 -61.73
N SER A 273 145.42 -21.61 -62.99
CA SER A 273 146.27 -22.12 -64.09
C SER A 273 147.44 -21.17 -64.40
N ALA A 274 147.19 -19.86 -64.41
CA ALA A 274 148.24 -18.85 -64.59
C ALA A 274 149.21 -18.80 -63.40
N GLN A 275 148.71 -18.95 -62.18
CA GLN A 275 149.51 -18.94 -60.96
C GLN A 275 150.36 -20.20 -60.83
N GLY A 276 149.85 -21.37 -61.23
CA GLY A 276 150.67 -22.59 -61.36
C GLY A 276 151.81 -22.45 -62.37
N LYS A 277 151.63 -21.69 -63.47
CA LYS A 277 152.74 -21.34 -64.38
C LYS A 277 153.73 -20.36 -63.74
N LEU A 278 153.22 -19.42 -62.93
CA LEU A 278 154.03 -18.43 -62.22
C LEU A 278 154.87 -19.09 -61.12
N ASP A 279 154.34 -20.10 -60.43
CA ASP A 279 155.07 -20.87 -59.42
C ASP A 279 156.21 -21.71 -60.04
N ILE A 280 156.01 -22.25 -61.25
CA ILE A 280 157.08 -22.89 -62.04
C ILE A 280 158.18 -21.86 -62.37
N LEU A 281 157.81 -20.68 -62.90
CA LEU A 281 158.76 -19.58 -63.15
C LEU A 281 159.47 -19.11 -61.87
N HIS A 282 158.79 -19.15 -60.71
CA HIS A 282 159.40 -18.82 -59.42
C HIS A 282 160.39 -19.89 -58.95
N GLN A 283 160.14 -21.18 -59.21
CA GLN A 283 161.12 -22.24 -58.97
C GLN A 283 162.36 -22.06 -59.86
N GLU A 284 162.18 -21.74 -61.14
CA GLU A 284 163.28 -21.41 -62.06
C GLU A 284 164.09 -20.19 -61.57
N LEU A 285 163.41 -19.11 -61.18
CA LEU A 285 164.06 -17.89 -60.68
C LEU A 285 164.75 -18.09 -59.32
N THR A 286 164.25 -18.98 -58.47
CA THR A 286 164.89 -19.35 -57.20
C THR A 286 166.12 -20.23 -57.43
N SER A 287 166.09 -21.11 -58.44
CA SER A 287 167.26 -21.84 -58.92
C SER A 287 168.37 -20.89 -59.41
N ILE A 288 168.00 -19.86 -60.17
CA ILE A 288 168.94 -18.81 -60.63
C ILE A 288 169.53 -18.03 -59.45
N ARG A 289 168.71 -17.58 -58.48
CA ARG A 289 169.19 -16.85 -57.29
C ARG A 289 170.17 -17.67 -56.44
N LEU A 290 169.99 -18.99 -56.34
CA LEU A 290 170.93 -19.87 -55.63
C LEU A 290 172.31 -19.92 -56.28
N VAL A 291 172.42 -19.63 -57.59
CA VAL A 291 173.71 -19.47 -58.29
C VAL A 291 174.32 -18.09 -58.04
N GLU A 292 173.52 -17.01 -58.01
CA GLU A 292 174.00 -15.65 -57.68
C GLU A 292 174.57 -15.55 -56.26
N THR A 293 173.99 -16.27 -55.29
CA THR A 293 174.38 -16.19 -53.87
C THR A 293 175.83 -16.66 -53.59
N ALA A 294 176.50 -17.29 -54.57
CA ALA A 294 177.88 -17.77 -54.43
C ALA A 294 178.97 -16.71 -54.69
N LEU A 295 178.66 -15.61 -55.39
CA LEU A 295 179.68 -14.67 -55.90
C LEU A 295 179.93 -13.42 -55.02
N ASP A 296 178.95 -12.97 -54.24
CA ASP A 296 178.95 -11.60 -53.68
C ASP A 296 179.56 -11.47 -52.26
N SER A 297 180.61 -12.24 -51.95
CA SER A 297 181.15 -12.38 -50.58
C SER A 297 182.50 -11.67 -50.33
N LYS A 298 182.75 -10.51 -50.97
CA LYS A 298 184.00 -9.73 -50.72
C LYS A 298 183.89 -8.20 -50.55
N LEU A 299 182.71 -7.63 -50.30
CA LEU A 299 182.63 -6.35 -49.56
C LEU A 299 181.54 -6.40 -48.48
N ARG A 300 181.93 -6.01 -47.26
CA ARG A 300 181.24 -6.32 -46.00
C ARG A 300 181.00 -5.01 -45.22
N THR A 301 180.07 -5.04 -44.25
CA THR A 301 179.83 -4.01 -43.19
C THR A 301 179.26 -2.67 -43.70
N THR A 302 178.29 -1.98 -43.08
CA THR A 302 177.48 -2.12 -41.82
C THR A 302 176.24 -1.17 -41.92
N THR A 303 175.24 -1.06 -41.04
CA THR A 303 174.94 -1.50 -39.64
C THR A 303 173.40 -1.57 -39.39
N TYR A 304 172.97 -2.23 -38.29
CA TYR A 304 171.68 -2.23 -37.54
C TYR A 304 170.50 -1.27 -37.91
N GLY A 305 169.21 -1.61 -37.71
CA GLY A 305 168.54 -2.88 -37.36
C GLY A 305 167.85 -2.98 -35.96
N LYS A 306 166.51 -3.06 -35.92
CA LYS A 306 165.66 -3.83 -34.96
C LYS A 306 164.17 -3.82 -35.41
N ARG A 307 163.54 -4.96 -35.77
CA ARG A 307 162.79 -5.96 -34.94
C ARG A 307 161.35 -5.49 -34.56
N LEU A 308 160.26 -6.29 -34.58
CA LEU A 308 160.07 -7.75 -34.78
C LEU A 308 158.59 -8.10 -35.14
N ARG A 309 158.38 -9.18 -35.94
CA ARG A 309 157.31 -10.24 -35.90
C ARG A 309 155.83 -9.90 -35.60
N ASP A 310 154.90 -10.37 -36.45
CA ASP A 310 154.17 -11.69 -36.41
C ASP A 310 153.31 -11.88 -35.14
N ASN A 311 152.08 -12.42 -35.15
CA ASN A 311 151.41 -13.29 -36.14
C ASN A 311 149.85 -13.29 -35.98
N GLU A 312 149.16 -13.93 -36.94
CA GLU A 312 147.98 -14.80 -36.76
C GLU A 312 146.60 -14.33 -36.19
N VAL A 313 145.59 -14.39 -37.06
CA VAL A 313 144.42 -15.31 -36.98
C VAL A 313 143.32 -15.10 -35.90
N ARG A 314 142.12 -14.70 -36.40
CA ARG A 314 140.79 -15.33 -36.20
C ARG A 314 140.13 -15.24 -34.80
N LEU A 315 138.89 -14.72 -34.73
CA LEU A 315 137.64 -15.46 -34.43
C LEU A 315 136.44 -14.52 -34.17
N TYR A 316 135.28 -14.78 -34.82
CA TYR A 316 133.87 -14.75 -34.36
C TYR A 316 133.33 -13.42 -33.72
N SER A 317 132.19 -12.81 -34.10
CA SER A 317 130.83 -13.26 -34.45
C SER A 317 129.89 -13.50 -33.24
N ILE A 318 128.67 -12.92 -33.34
CA ILE A 318 127.40 -13.14 -32.59
C ILE A 318 126.98 -12.05 -31.55
N GLN A 319 125.65 -11.81 -31.55
CA GLN A 319 124.77 -11.02 -30.67
C GLN A 319 124.77 -9.48 -30.84
N ASP A 320 123.74 -8.81 -31.39
CA ASP A 320 122.27 -9.03 -31.56
C ASP A 320 121.41 -8.68 -30.33
N MET A 321 120.54 -7.67 -30.49
CA MET A 321 119.18 -7.52 -29.92
C MET A 321 118.61 -6.12 -30.26
N ASP A 322 117.64 -6.07 -31.18
CA ASP A 322 116.71 -4.95 -31.37
C ASP A 322 115.54 -5.00 -30.35
N ILE A 323 114.85 -3.87 -30.16
CA ILE A 323 113.37 -3.67 -30.25
C ILE A 323 112.90 -2.46 -29.43
N ASP A 324 112.16 -1.57 -30.07
CA ASP A 324 111.36 -0.47 -29.49
C ASP A 324 110.16 -0.25 -30.42
N PRO A 325 108.88 -0.17 -29.97
CA PRO A 325 108.11 1.10 -30.02
C PRO A 325 106.85 1.11 -29.08
N PRO A 326 105.77 1.93 -29.26
CA PRO A 326 105.58 3.25 -29.92
C PRO A 326 104.89 4.34 -29.04
N GLU A 327 104.87 5.57 -29.54
CA GLU A 327 104.12 6.72 -28.98
C GLU A 327 102.58 6.63 -29.07
N ARG A 328 101.87 7.38 -28.21
CA ARG A 328 100.40 7.52 -28.20
C ARG A 328 99.90 8.90 -28.67
N SER A 329 98.69 8.88 -29.26
CA SER A 329 98.09 9.94 -30.08
C SER A 329 97.38 11.09 -29.31
N ARG A 330 96.98 12.13 -30.06
CA ARG A 330 96.54 13.45 -29.58
C ARG A 330 95.05 13.55 -29.18
N LYS A 331 94.69 14.72 -28.61
CA LYS A 331 93.48 15.06 -27.82
C LYS A 331 92.35 15.77 -28.61
N ARG A 332 91.19 15.96 -27.94
CA ARG A 332 90.06 16.94 -28.14
C ARG A 332 88.87 16.41 -28.98
N THR A 333 87.58 16.77 -28.75
CA THR A 333 86.97 17.79 -27.84
C THR A 333 85.53 17.48 -27.39
N LYS A 334 85.19 18.07 -26.23
CA LYS A 334 83.96 18.24 -25.44
C LYS A 334 82.69 18.89 -26.09
N SER A 335 81.51 18.30 -25.77
CA SER A 335 80.35 18.85 -25.00
C SER A 335 79.31 19.89 -25.52
N ASN A 336 78.04 19.63 -25.09
CA ASN A 336 76.89 20.52 -24.73
C ASN A 336 75.96 21.18 -25.79
N THR A 337 74.63 21.01 -25.65
CA THR A 337 73.64 21.98 -25.06
C THR A 337 72.16 21.47 -25.13
N SER A 338 71.20 22.23 -24.58
CA SER A 338 69.77 21.93 -24.26
C SER A 338 69.02 23.29 -24.07
N PRO A 339 67.71 23.46 -23.68
CA PRO A 339 66.37 22.93 -24.07
C PRO A 339 65.35 24.07 -24.50
N LEU A 340 64.02 23.90 -24.26
CA LEU A 340 62.86 24.85 -24.26
C LEU A 340 61.99 24.89 -25.57
N LYS A 341 60.66 25.18 -25.63
CA LYS A 341 59.54 25.54 -24.68
C LYS A 341 58.12 25.28 -25.33
N PRO A 342 56.95 25.53 -24.66
CA PRO A 342 55.60 25.09 -25.09
C PRO A 342 54.72 26.17 -25.76
N VAL A 343 53.48 25.79 -26.15
CA VAL A 343 52.38 26.70 -26.59
C VAL A 343 51.02 26.28 -26.01
N GLN A 344 50.24 27.24 -25.53
CA GLN A 344 48.79 27.16 -25.26
C GLN A 344 48.03 27.92 -26.36
N THR A 345 46.74 27.62 -26.56
CA THR A 345 45.81 28.50 -27.27
C THR A 345 44.44 28.49 -26.58
N GLU A 346 43.95 29.68 -26.22
CA GLU A 346 42.55 29.98 -25.91
C GLU A 346 41.95 30.82 -27.06
N ASP A 347 40.71 30.52 -27.48
CA ASP A 347 39.66 31.40 -28.03
C ASP A 347 38.45 30.49 -28.37
N GLY A 348 37.16 30.86 -28.34
CA GLY A 348 36.47 32.09 -27.97
C GLY A 348 34.97 32.03 -28.37
N GLY A 349 34.10 32.86 -27.78
CA GLY A 349 32.69 33.06 -28.18
C GLY A 349 31.66 32.12 -27.51
N SER A 350 30.63 32.55 -26.75
CA SER A 350 29.68 33.68 -26.81
C SER A 350 28.50 33.50 -27.77
N VAL A 351 27.29 33.21 -27.22
CA VAL A 351 25.99 33.76 -27.66
C VAL A 351 25.05 33.89 -26.45
N HIS A 352 24.39 35.05 -26.32
CA HIS A 352 23.29 35.31 -25.36
C HIS A 352 21.97 34.68 -25.83
N MET A 353 21.18 34.10 -24.93
CA MET A 353 19.70 34.16 -25.01
C MET A 353 19.11 34.40 -23.61
N ARG A 354 17.94 35.03 -23.58
CA ARG A 354 17.31 35.72 -22.45
C ARG A 354 15.85 35.28 -22.33
N GLU A 355 15.30 35.34 -21.11
CA GLU A 355 13.92 34.97 -20.74
C GLU A 355 13.61 33.45 -20.91
N ASP A 356 12.81 32.80 -20.08
CA ASP A 356 11.69 33.31 -19.27
C ASP A 356 11.57 32.70 -17.84
N SER A 357 10.65 33.24 -17.06
CA SER A 357 10.46 32.97 -15.63
C SER A 357 9.89 31.58 -15.26
N VAL A 358 10.52 30.89 -14.30
CA VAL A 358 9.81 30.09 -13.27
C VAL A 358 10.48 30.31 -11.92
N THR A 359 9.71 30.70 -10.91
CA THR A 359 10.18 30.84 -9.52
C THR A 359 10.46 29.47 -8.91
N VAL A 360 11.74 29.07 -8.87
CA VAL A 360 12.19 27.99 -8.00
C VAL A 360 12.17 28.51 -6.56
N SER A 361 11.18 28.07 -5.79
CA SER A 361 11.18 28.23 -4.33
C SER A 361 12.27 27.33 -3.75
N THR A 362 13.44 27.91 -3.47
CA THR A 362 14.46 27.26 -2.65
C THR A 362 13.94 27.06 -1.24
N ASP A 363 13.87 25.81 -0.79
CA ASP A 363 13.76 25.47 0.62
C ASP A 363 15.03 25.93 1.36
N VAL A 364 15.03 27.19 1.80
CA VAL A 364 15.96 27.67 2.79
C VAL A 364 15.41 27.28 4.16
N LYS A 365 16.08 26.31 4.80
CA LYS A 365 15.99 26.11 6.25
C LYS A 365 16.56 27.34 6.94
N ASP A 366 15.71 28.35 7.12
CA ASP A 366 15.98 29.50 7.98
C ASP A 366 15.65 29.07 9.42
N ASP A 367 16.62 28.45 10.10
CA ASP A 367 16.55 28.04 11.51
C ASP A 367 16.54 29.27 12.44
N ASN A 368 15.50 30.09 12.27
CA ASN A 368 15.22 31.26 13.08
C ASN A 368 14.03 30.91 13.99
N PRO A 369 14.25 30.60 15.29
CA PRO A 369 13.26 30.02 16.20
C PRO A 369 12.10 30.97 16.57
N ASP A 370 11.95 32.08 15.84
CA ASP A 370 10.88 33.07 15.99
C ASP A 370 10.26 33.53 14.64
N GLY A 371 10.66 32.93 13.51
CA GLY A 371 10.21 33.33 12.16
C GLY A 371 8.68 33.33 11.99
N TYR A 372 8.00 32.38 12.63
CA TYR A 372 6.54 32.24 12.61
C TYR A 372 5.79 33.46 13.18
N LYS A 373 6.40 34.30 14.03
CA LYS A 373 5.78 35.55 14.53
C LYS A 373 5.47 36.54 13.39
N LYS A 374 6.27 36.49 12.31
CA LYS A 374 6.12 37.33 11.11
C LYS A 374 4.99 36.86 10.19
N PHE A 375 4.47 35.65 10.35
CA PHE A 375 3.42 35.11 9.47
C PHE A 375 2.13 35.94 9.53
N THR A 376 1.44 36.02 8.39
CA THR A 376 0.10 36.61 8.29
C THR A 376 -0.93 35.66 8.89
N ILE A 377 -2.12 36.17 9.21
CA ILE A 377 -3.22 35.33 9.73
C ILE A 377 -3.55 34.20 8.74
N ALA A 378 -3.58 34.49 7.45
CA ALA A 378 -3.80 33.48 6.41
C ALA A 378 -2.76 32.35 6.46
N LYS A 379 -1.46 32.69 6.47
CA LYS A 379 -0.38 31.70 6.49
C LYS A 379 -0.39 30.85 7.78
N LEU A 380 -0.72 31.43 8.94
CA LEU A 380 -0.88 30.67 10.19
C LEU A 380 -2.06 29.71 10.17
N LYS A 381 -3.20 30.11 9.57
CA LYS A 381 -4.37 29.24 9.41
C LYS A 381 -4.09 28.10 8.44
N GLU A 382 -3.42 28.39 7.33
CA GLU A 382 -2.99 27.40 6.34
C GLU A 382 -2.07 26.35 6.99
N GLU A 383 -1.05 26.78 7.73
CA GLU A 383 -0.09 25.87 8.35
C GLU A 383 -0.70 25.03 9.48
N LEU A 384 -1.55 25.62 10.33
CA LEU A 384 -2.35 24.85 11.29
C LEU A 384 -3.22 23.79 10.60
N THR A 385 -3.78 24.11 9.43
CA THR A 385 -4.59 23.15 8.65
C THR A 385 -3.73 22.04 8.04
N LYS A 386 -2.52 22.35 7.54
CA LYS A 386 -1.56 21.35 7.04
C LYS A 386 -1.10 20.38 8.13
N HIS A 387 -0.85 20.88 9.34
CA HIS A 387 -0.51 20.05 10.51
C HIS A 387 -1.74 19.35 11.13
N GLY A 388 -2.91 19.39 10.50
CA GLY A 388 -4.11 18.67 10.94
C GLY A 388 -4.95 19.37 12.03
N PHE A 389 -4.53 20.54 12.50
CA PHE A 389 -5.20 21.31 13.56
C PHE A 389 -6.33 22.23 13.06
N GLY A 390 -6.94 21.90 11.92
CA GLY A 390 -8.02 22.69 11.32
C GLY A 390 -9.31 22.70 12.15
N THR A 391 -9.57 21.64 12.94
CA THR A 391 -10.75 21.53 13.81
C THR A 391 -10.64 22.46 15.04
N GLN A 392 -9.50 22.49 15.72
CA GLN A 392 -9.27 23.41 16.85
C GLN A 392 -9.26 24.88 16.39
N LEU A 393 -8.91 25.14 15.13
CA LEU A 393 -9.02 26.47 14.53
C LEU A 393 -10.48 26.89 14.27
N LEU A 394 -11.37 25.95 13.96
CA LEU A 394 -12.81 26.17 13.76
C LEU A 394 -13.58 26.36 15.08
N GLU A 395 -13.11 25.76 16.19
CA GLU A 395 -13.67 25.96 17.53
C GLU A 395 -13.51 27.42 18.03
N LEU A 396 -12.44 28.10 17.59
CA LEU A 396 -12.25 29.52 17.86
C LEU A 396 -13.17 30.37 16.97
N LYS A 397 -14.40 30.64 17.45
CA LYS A 397 -15.45 31.34 16.69
C LYS A 397 -15.11 32.74 16.17
N ASN A 398 -14.08 33.41 16.70
CA ASN A 398 -13.49 34.66 16.18
C ASN A 398 -12.06 34.84 16.70
N PRO A 399 -11.03 34.22 16.07
CA PRO A 399 -9.68 34.20 16.61
C PRO A 399 -8.86 35.42 16.19
N ASN A 400 -8.31 36.16 17.15
CA ASN A 400 -7.33 37.21 16.88
C ASN A 400 -5.97 36.60 16.53
N LYS A 401 -5.08 37.38 15.89
CA LYS A 401 -3.72 36.92 15.52
C LYS A 401 -2.94 36.31 16.71
N LYS A 402 -3.16 36.82 17.93
CA LYS A 402 -2.55 36.29 19.16
C LYS A 402 -3.01 34.86 19.48
N ASP A 403 -4.29 34.57 19.29
CA ASP A 403 -4.90 33.27 19.64
C ASP A 403 -4.44 32.19 18.65
N ILE A 404 -4.40 32.53 17.36
CA ILE A 404 -3.88 31.64 16.30
C ILE A 404 -2.38 31.38 16.50
N LEU A 405 -1.60 32.41 16.88
CA LEU A 405 -0.18 32.24 17.22
C LEU A 405 0.03 31.38 18.47
N ALA A 406 -0.85 31.47 19.48
CA ALA A 406 -0.78 30.62 20.66
C ALA A 406 -1.09 29.16 20.33
N LEU A 407 -2.09 28.92 19.46
CA LEU A 407 -2.46 27.58 18.99
C LEU A 407 -1.34 26.97 18.12
N TYR A 408 -0.74 27.75 17.21
CA TYR A 408 0.43 27.35 16.43
C TYR A 408 1.64 27.01 17.32
N LYS A 409 1.95 27.86 18.31
CA LYS A 409 3.01 27.54 19.29
C LYS A 409 2.76 26.23 20.02
N LYS A 410 1.55 26.06 20.56
CA LYS A 410 1.19 24.91 21.41
C LYS A 410 1.18 23.58 20.66
N HIS A 411 0.87 23.59 19.37
CA HIS A 411 0.60 22.36 18.61
C HIS A 411 1.56 22.10 17.43
N VAL A 412 2.35 23.09 17.00
CA VAL A 412 3.30 22.96 15.87
C VAL A 412 4.75 23.23 16.28
N LEU A 413 5.00 23.89 17.43
CA LEU A 413 6.34 24.23 17.92
C LEU A 413 6.69 23.59 19.28
N CYS A 414 5.87 22.64 19.75
CA CYS A 414 6.07 21.94 21.04
C CYS A 414 6.01 20.42 20.88
N GLU A 415 6.43 19.90 19.72
CA GLU A 415 6.86 18.50 19.56
C GLU A 415 8.33 18.35 19.95
#